data_AF-A0A1H4Y299-F1
#
_entry.id   AF-A0A1H4Y299-F1
#
_cell.length_a   1.000
_cell.length_b   1.000
_cell.length_c   1.000
_cell.angle_alpha   90.00
_cell.angle_beta   90.00
_cell.angle_gamma   90.00
#
_symmetry.space_group_name_H-M   'P 1'
#
loop_
_entity.id
_entity.type
_entity.pdbx_description
1 polymer ?
#
loop_
_entity_poly.entity_id
_entity_poly.type
_entity_poly.pdbx_seq_one_letter_code
_entity_poly.pdbx_strand_id
1 'polypeptide(L)'
;MDAGIDPTSGDLSGERISSLANAVYIRLTTPLGSWWADKSLGSRLHELKRSKDLSRIGKLARQYAEQALQPLLDDGRAKTITISTEQPHNGWLLMLIEVVDASGAPQVFRHLVRVI
;
A
#
# COMPACT_ATOMS: atom_id res chain seq x y z
N MET A 1 -19.13 3.78 -6.69
CA MET A 1 -18.99 4.57 -5.45
C MET A 1 -19.03 3.56 -4.35
N ASP A 2 -17.92 3.38 -3.64
CA ASP A 2 -17.67 2.20 -2.82
C ASP A 2 -17.66 2.59 -1.34
N ALA A 3 -17.96 1.66 -0.44
CA ALA A 3 -17.75 1.88 0.98
C ALA A 3 -16.25 2.02 1.25
N GLY A 4 -15.83 3.13 1.86
CA GLY A 4 -14.44 3.39 2.17
C GLY A 4 -13.90 2.46 3.23
N ILE A 5 -12.64 2.09 3.10
CA ILE A 5 -11.85 1.40 4.11
C ILE A 5 -10.92 2.45 4.73
N ASP A 6 -10.89 2.53 6.06
CA ASP A 6 -9.87 3.30 6.76
C ASP A 6 -8.50 2.62 6.48
N PRO A 7 -7.56 3.29 5.79
CA PRO A 7 -6.29 2.70 5.43
C PRO A 7 -5.38 2.40 6.64
N THR A 8 -5.70 2.98 7.80
CA THR A 8 -4.97 2.83 9.05
C THR A 8 -5.44 1.60 9.84
N SER A 9 -6.75 1.41 9.99
CA SER A 9 -7.31 0.29 10.76
C SER A 9 -7.74 -0.90 9.91
N GLY A 10 -8.13 -0.67 8.65
CA GLY A 10 -8.75 -1.67 7.79
C GLY A 10 -10.26 -1.82 7.96
N ASP A 11 -10.87 -1.03 8.84
CA ASP A 11 -12.31 -1.05 9.08
C ASP A 11 -13.05 -0.25 8.01
N LEU A 12 -14.36 -0.47 7.89
CA LEU A 12 -15.20 0.38 7.05
C LEU A 12 -15.28 1.77 7.67
N SER A 13 -14.95 2.80 6.90
CA SER A 13 -15.04 4.19 7.35
C SER A 13 -16.47 4.70 7.47
N GLY A 14 -17.45 3.97 6.90
CA GLY A 14 -18.86 4.39 6.81
C GLY A 14 -19.12 5.47 5.75
N GLU A 15 -18.06 6.00 5.15
CA GLU A 15 -18.15 6.98 4.07
C GLU A 15 -18.13 6.28 2.71
N ARG A 16 -18.73 6.94 1.72
CA ARG A 16 -18.59 6.51 0.33
C ARG A 16 -17.46 7.26 -0.34
N ILE A 17 -16.51 6.53 -0.89
CA ILE A 17 -15.35 7.11 -1.56
C ILE A 17 -15.40 6.86 -3.08
N SER A 18 -14.92 7.84 -3.84
CA SER A 18 -14.55 7.71 -5.25
C SER A 18 -13.03 7.60 -5.44
N SER A 19 -12.30 7.53 -4.33
CA SER A 19 -10.84 7.61 -4.27
C SER A 19 -10.19 6.23 -4.47
N LEU A 20 -8.87 6.18 -4.64
CA LEU A 20 -8.14 4.92 -4.81
C LEU A 20 -7.80 4.22 -3.49
N ALA A 21 -8.29 4.75 -2.35
CA ALA A 21 -7.91 4.28 -1.01
C ALA A 21 -8.10 2.77 -0.83
N ASN A 22 -9.27 2.25 -1.19
CA ASN A 22 -9.56 0.82 -1.09
C ASN A 22 -8.61 -0.02 -1.94
N ALA A 23 -8.36 0.42 -3.18
CA ALA A 23 -7.50 -0.32 -4.10
C ALA A 23 -6.05 -0.35 -3.60
N VAL A 24 -5.55 0.77 -3.07
CA VAL A 24 -4.22 0.87 -2.45
C VAL A 24 -4.16 -0.04 -1.22
N TYR A 25 -5.10 0.10 -0.29
CA TYR A 25 -5.13 -0.67 0.95
C TYR A 25 -5.14 -2.18 0.68
N ILE A 26 -6.05 -2.65 -0.18
CA ILE A 26 -6.20 -4.08 -0.50
C ILE A 26 -4.92 -4.63 -1.14
N ARG A 27 -4.31 -3.90 -2.08
CA ARG A 27 -3.07 -4.33 -2.74
C ARG A 27 -1.88 -4.39 -1.79
N LEU A 28 -1.78 -3.48 -0.81
CA LEU A 28 -0.69 -3.49 0.17
C LEU A 28 -0.87 -4.59 1.23
N THR A 29 -2.09 -4.79 1.72
CA THR A 29 -2.36 -5.72 2.84
C THR A 29 -2.54 -7.17 2.43
N THR A 30 -3.01 -7.42 1.21
CA THR A 30 -3.21 -8.79 0.71
C THR A 30 -1.87 -9.44 0.38
N PRO A 31 -1.56 -10.64 0.93
CA PRO A 31 -0.38 -11.38 0.50
C PRO A 31 -0.42 -11.72 -1.00
N LEU A 32 0.66 -11.44 -1.71
CA LEU A 32 0.76 -11.78 -3.13
C LEU A 32 0.49 -13.28 -3.36
N GLY A 33 -0.40 -13.61 -4.30
CA GLY A 33 -0.80 -14.99 -4.60
C GLY A 33 -1.88 -15.58 -3.69
N SER A 34 -2.30 -14.89 -2.62
CA SER A 34 -3.35 -15.43 -1.74
C SER A 34 -4.76 -15.13 -2.24
N TRP A 35 -4.96 -14.03 -2.96
CA TRP A 35 -6.28 -13.66 -3.49
C TRP A 35 -6.79 -14.72 -4.48
N TRP A 36 -8.07 -15.10 -4.38
CA TRP A 36 -8.62 -16.23 -5.12
C TRP A 36 -8.97 -15.89 -6.56
N ALA A 37 -9.45 -14.67 -6.81
CA ALA A 37 -9.89 -14.23 -8.13
C ALA A 37 -8.72 -13.80 -9.04
N ASP A 38 -7.62 -13.33 -8.45
CA ASP A 38 -6.45 -12.84 -9.18
C ASP A 38 -5.20 -13.06 -8.33
N LYS A 39 -4.32 -13.96 -8.76
CA LYS A 39 -3.09 -14.30 -8.04
C LYS A 39 -2.00 -13.23 -8.15
N SER A 40 -2.12 -12.30 -9.10
CA SER A 40 -1.20 -11.17 -9.24
C SER A 40 -1.51 -10.04 -8.25
N LEU A 41 -2.69 -10.06 -7.62
CA LEU A 41 -3.07 -9.08 -6.61
C LEU A 41 -2.33 -9.32 -5.28
N GLY A 42 -1.85 -8.23 -4.71
CA GLY A 42 -1.27 -8.19 -3.37
C GLY A 42 0.19 -7.74 -3.36
N SER A 43 0.80 -7.81 -2.18
CA SER A 43 2.18 -7.41 -1.94
C SER A 43 2.97 -8.49 -1.21
N ARG A 44 4.30 -8.37 -1.29
CA ARG A 44 5.25 -9.18 -0.52
C ARG A 44 5.61 -8.55 0.83
N LEU A 45 4.89 -7.50 1.27
CA LEU A 45 5.16 -6.82 2.55
C LEU A 45 5.00 -7.76 3.75
N HIS A 46 4.13 -8.76 3.65
CA HIS A 46 3.95 -9.78 4.68
C HIS A 46 5.21 -10.60 4.95
N GLU A 47 6.12 -10.74 3.97
CA GLU A 47 7.42 -11.42 4.12
C GLU A 47 8.38 -10.63 5.04
N LEU A 48 8.18 -9.33 5.18
CA LEU A 48 9.04 -8.44 5.96
C LEU A 48 8.77 -8.51 7.47
N LYS A 49 7.67 -9.14 7.89
CA LYS A 49 7.22 -9.20 9.30
C LYS A 49 8.26 -9.75 10.28
N ARG A 50 9.18 -10.60 9.79
CA ARG A 50 10.28 -11.20 10.57
C ARG A 50 11.67 -10.75 10.10
N SER A 51 11.73 -9.72 9.26
CA SER A 51 12.99 -9.14 8.81
C SER A 51 13.56 -8.20 9.86
N LYS A 52 14.89 -8.21 9.99
CA LYS A 52 15.59 -7.29 10.90
C LYS A 52 15.36 -5.83 10.50
N ASP A 53 15.19 -4.95 11.48
CA ASP A 53 14.96 -3.52 11.31
C ASP A 53 16.20 -2.76 10.76
N LEU A 54 16.48 -2.98 9.48
CA LEU A 54 17.66 -2.47 8.77
C LEU A 54 17.25 -1.64 7.56
N SER A 55 18.05 -0.64 7.20
CA SER A 55 17.76 0.29 6.08
C SER A 55 17.48 -0.39 4.74
N ARG A 56 18.07 -1.58 4.51
CA ARG A 56 17.78 -2.38 3.31
C ARG A 56 16.34 -2.89 3.25
N ILE A 57 15.70 -3.10 4.40
CA ILE A 57 14.29 -3.52 4.49
C ILE A 57 13.38 -2.36 4.09
N GLY A 58 13.73 -1.11 4.44
CA GLY A 58 13.12 0.11 3.87
C GLY A 58 13.03 0.08 2.35
N LYS A 59 14.17 -0.19 1.70
CA LYS A 59 14.26 -0.28 0.24
C LYS A 59 13.41 -1.41 -0.34
N LEU A 60 13.43 -2.59 0.28
CA LEU A 60 12.61 -3.73 -0.14
C LEU A 60 11.11 -3.45 0.03
N ALA A 61 10.70 -2.86 1.16
CA ALA A 61 9.31 -2.49 1.40
C ALA A 61 8.80 -1.54 0.32
N ARG A 62 9.60 -0.51 -0.01
CA ARG A 62 9.29 0.41 -1.11
C ARG A 62 9.11 -0.34 -2.43
N GLN A 63 10.06 -1.19 -2.82
CA GLN A 63 9.99 -1.95 -4.08
C GLN A 63 8.77 -2.88 -4.14
N TYR A 64 8.43 -3.55 -3.04
CA TYR A 64 7.26 -4.41 -2.96
C TYR A 64 5.96 -3.63 -3.05
N ALA A 65 5.89 -2.43 -2.46
CA ALA A 65 4.75 -1.54 -2.60
C ALA A 65 4.63 -0.99 -4.02
N GLU A 66 5.73 -0.57 -4.65
CA GLU A 66 5.77 -0.13 -6.05
C GLU A 66 5.24 -1.22 -6.98
N GLN A 67 5.72 -2.46 -6.84
CA GLN A 67 5.25 -3.60 -7.63
C GLN A 67 3.76 -3.87 -7.42
N ALA A 68 3.28 -3.85 -6.17
CA ALA A 68 1.87 -4.15 -5.86
C ALA A 68 0.90 -3.09 -6.42
N LEU A 69 1.35 -1.84 -6.50
CA LEU A 69 0.56 -0.70 -6.96
C LEU A 69 0.73 -0.38 -8.45
N GLN A 70 1.74 -0.93 -9.13
CA GLN A 70 2.01 -0.74 -10.55
C GLN A 70 0.75 -0.87 -11.44
N PRO A 71 -0.15 -1.86 -11.24
CA PRO A 71 -1.34 -1.97 -12.08
C PRO A 71 -2.29 -0.77 -12.00
N LEU A 72 -2.25 0.03 -10.92
CA LEU A 72 -3.04 1.27 -10.86
C LEU A 72 -2.54 2.33 -11.84
N LEU A 73 -1.24 2.33 -12.15
CA LEU A 73 -0.65 3.17 -13.19
C LEU A 73 -0.96 2.60 -14.57
N ASP A 74 -0.75 1.29 -14.74
CA ASP A 74 -0.92 0.61 -16.04
C ASP A 74 -2.37 0.70 -16.55
N ASP A 75 -3.35 0.56 -15.66
CA ASP A 75 -4.78 0.66 -15.98
C ASP A 75 -5.26 2.12 -16.10
N GLY A 76 -4.38 3.11 -15.92
CA GLY A 76 -4.70 4.54 -15.99
C GLY A 76 -5.55 5.08 -14.84
N ARG A 77 -5.70 4.31 -13.76
CA ARG A 77 -6.48 4.72 -12.58
C ARG A 77 -5.75 5.78 -11.76
N ALA A 78 -4.42 5.68 -11.68
CA ALA A 78 -3.52 6.67 -11.10
C ALA A 78 -2.65 7.27 -12.21
N LYS A 79 -2.35 8.56 -12.09
CA LYS A 79 -1.37 9.26 -12.92
C LYS A 79 0.04 9.11 -12.37
N THR A 80 0.18 9.22 -11.04
CA THR A 80 1.46 9.08 -10.35
C THR A 80 1.28 8.39 -9.02
N ILE A 81 2.30 7.64 -8.61
CA ILE A 81 2.42 7.03 -7.29
C ILE A 81 3.86 7.24 -6.80
N THR A 82 4.01 7.89 -5.65
CA THR A 82 5.29 8.09 -4.98
C THR A 82 5.26 7.41 -3.63
N ILE A 83 6.26 6.58 -3.33
CA ILE A 83 6.33 5.83 -2.06
C ILE A 83 7.59 6.24 -1.31
N SER A 84 7.47 6.80 -0.12
CA SER A 84 8.59 7.02 0.79
C SER A 84 8.50 6.11 2.00
N THR A 85 9.65 5.78 2.58
CA THR A 85 9.75 4.91 3.75
C THR A 85 10.55 5.60 4.84
N GLU A 86 10.02 5.59 6.05
CA GLU A 86 10.67 6.05 7.25
C GLU A 86 10.88 4.84 8.18
N GLN A 87 12.09 4.71 8.71
CA GLN A 87 12.47 3.58 9.55
C GLN A 87 12.96 4.10 10.91
N PRO A 88 12.05 4.33 11.86
CA PRO A 88 12.39 4.86 13.19
C PRO A 88 13.14 3.86 14.08
N HIS A 89 13.41 2.64 13.62
CA HIS A 89 14.11 1.58 14.36
C HIS A 89 13.43 1.16 15.67
N ASN A 90 12.09 1.09 15.65
CA ASN A 90 11.26 0.74 16.81
C ASN A 90 10.37 -0.49 16.55
N GLY A 91 10.76 -1.36 15.61
CA GLY A 91 9.97 -2.53 15.21
C GLY A 91 8.89 -2.23 14.16
N TRP A 92 8.87 -0.99 13.65
CA TRP A 92 7.98 -0.56 12.58
C TRP A 92 8.75 0.17 11.49
N LEU A 93 8.33 -0.09 10.26
CA LEU A 93 8.69 0.65 9.07
C LEU A 93 7.42 1.35 8.59
N LEU A 94 7.48 2.67 8.55
CA LEU A 94 6.39 3.51 8.09
C LEU A 94 6.55 3.77 6.59
N MET A 95 5.46 3.64 5.85
CA MET A 95 5.41 4.01 4.44
C MET A 95 4.40 5.13 4.23
N LEU A 96 4.79 6.10 3.42
CA LEU A 96 3.90 7.16 2.91
C LEU A 96 3.72 6.93 1.41
N ILE A 97 2.48 6.78 0.99
CA ILE A 97 2.09 6.53 -0.40
C ILE A 97 1.28 7.72 -0.87
N GLU A 98 1.86 8.51 -1.77
CA GLU A 98 1.22 9.66 -2.40
C GLU A 98 0.74 9.24 -3.78
N VAL A 99 -0.56 9.38 -4.04
CA VAL A 99 -1.21 8.97 -5.28
C VAL A 99 -1.93 10.17 -5.88
N VAL A 100 -1.69 10.43 -7.16
CA VAL A 100 -2.54 11.34 -7.95
C VAL A 100 -3.44 10.48 -8.81
N ASP A 101 -4.76 10.57 -8.61
CA ASP A 101 -5.70 9.76 -9.38
C ASP A 101 -5.90 10.28 -10.82
N ALA A 102 -6.70 9.56 -11.61
CA ALA A 102 -7.02 9.93 -12.99
C ALA A 102 -7.67 11.33 -13.12
N SER A 103 -8.38 11.81 -12.10
CA SER A 103 -8.96 13.16 -12.08
C SER A 103 -7.91 14.24 -11.81
N GLY A 104 -6.74 13.86 -11.28
CA GLY A 104 -5.69 14.79 -10.85
C GLY A 104 -5.77 15.13 -9.36
N ALA A 105 -6.64 14.48 -8.58
CA ALA A 105 -6.75 14.73 -7.15
C ALA A 105 -5.63 13.99 -6.39
N PRO A 106 -4.80 14.71 -5.60
CA PRO A 106 -3.77 14.08 -4.77
C PRO A 106 -4.38 13.45 -3.51
N GLN A 107 -3.87 12.28 -3.14
CA GLN A 107 -4.28 11.50 -1.98
C GLN A 107 -3.03 10.93 -1.29
N VAL A 108 -3.05 10.87 0.03
CA VAL A 108 -1.90 10.40 0.82
C VAL A 108 -2.35 9.29 1.75
N PHE A 109 -1.64 8.16 1.71
CA PHE A 109 -1.91 6.99 2.52
C PHE A 109 -0.70 6.65 3.38
N ARG A 110 -0.95 6.25 4.63
CA ARG A 110 0.07 5.75 5.54
C ARG A 110 -0.10 4.25 5.68
N HIS A 111 0.99 3.51 5.62
CA HIS A 111 0.98 2.06 5.82
C HIS A 111 2.11 1.65 6.76
N LEU A 112 1.79 0.79 7.73
CA LEU A 112 2.75 0.31 8.72
C LEU A 112 3.15 -1.13 8.41
N VAL A 113 4.46 -1.37 8.31
CA VAL A 113 5.03 -2.70 8.13
C VAL A 113 5.80 -3.08 9.39
N ARG A 114 5.45 -4.21 9.99
CA ARG A 114 6.15 -4.72 11.17
C ARG A 114 7.52 -5.29 10.77
N VAL A 115 8.54 -5.02 11.60
CA VAL A 115 9.90 -5.57 11.49
C VAL A 115 10.37 -5.99 12.89
N ILE A 116 11.54 -6.65 13.01
CA ILE A 116 12.08 -7.15 14.29
C ILE A 116 13.49 -6.64 14.59
#